data_AF-G0N2S9-F1
#
_entry.id   AF-G0N2S9-F1
#
_cell.length_a   1.000
_cell.length_b   1.000
_cell.length_c   1.000
_cell.angle_alpha   90.00
_cell.angle_beta   90.00
_cell.angle_gamma   90.00
#
_symmetry.space_group_name_H-M   'P 1'
#
loop_
_entity.id
_entity.type
_entity.pdbx_description
1 polymer ?
#
loop_
_entity_poly.entity_id
_entity_poly.type
_entity_poly.pdbx_seq_one_letter_code
_entity_poly.pdbx_strand_id
1 'polypeptide(L)'
;MDSIASITQLIIDVFIQRVTTYIPQFCPFLYSAFENYGFIPNIYFTIYNYMRAAKSVIQVFLTVNRMTCVIAPLRYGQIWRRFIPFSILIITLSPFLVIWNVIISTTFPVSIFGGFTLAYTKRVRWASLSLFQMTFMIISLVITVFTTSITLFKMRKLENRLKSSERTLCFASFYMSAAFFSAAVFQSYFAFFNIAAASTNLVYFLQSFAYDVLNVGSPIVMILISGQLRYHVIPVKQMAPKHSTVVSVSSVSRKV
;
A
#
# COMPACT_ATOMS: atom_id res chain seq x y z
N MET A 1 -6.63 3.35 7.26
CA MET A 1 -6.77 2.38 6.14
C MET A 1 -5.40 2.01 5.57
N ASP A 2 -4.59 2.99 5.11
CA ASP A 2 -3.25 2.72 4.56
C ASP A 2 -2.36 1.88 5.49
N SER A 3 -2.25 2.27 6.76
CA SER A 3 -1.43 1.53 7.75
C SER A 3 -1.93 0.11 7.97
N ILE A 4 -3.24 -0.11 7.97
CA ILE A 4 -3.82 -1.45 8.15
C ILE A 4 -3.45 -2.32 6.94
N ALA A 5 -3.65 -1.81 5.71
CA ALA A 5 -3.28 -2.52 4.50
C ALA A 5 -1.76 -2.82 4.46
N SER A 6 -0.92 -1.86 4.86
CA SER A 6 0.54 -2.05 4.96
C SER A 6 0.94 -3.09 5.99
N ILE A 7 0.36 -3.07 7.19
CA ILE A 7 0.67 -4.04 8.24
C ILE A 7 0.22 -5.44 7.84
N THR A 8 -1.00 -5.58 7.32
CA THR A 8 -1.51 -6.88 6.86
C THR A 8 -0.61 -7.46 5.76
N GLN A 9 -0.18 -6.65 4.81
CA GLN A 9 0.75 -7.11 3.77
C GLN A 9 2.12 -7.48 4.34
N LEU A 10 2.67 -6.69 5.25
CA LEU A 10 3.98 -6.95 5.85
C LEU A 10 3.95 -8.27 6.64
N ILE A 11 2.89 -8.53 7.40
CA ILE A 11 2.70 -9.79 8.13
C ILE A 11 2.67 -10.97 7.13
N ILE A 12 1.87 -10.87 6.06
CA ILE A 12 1.78 -11.96 5.08
C ILE A 12 3.10 -12.16 4.33
N ASP A 13 3.76 -11.08 3.91
CA ASP A 13 5.06 -11.12 3.21
C ASP A 13 6.11 -11.80 4.09
N VAL A 14 6.29 -11.33 5.34
CA VAL A 14 7.37 -11.80 6.22
C VAL A 14 7.13 -13.23 6.71
N PHE A 15 5.93 -13.55 7.20
CA PHE A 15 5.68 -14.84 7.85
C PHE A 15 5.34 -15.96 6.88
N ILE A 16 4.74 -15.67 5.73
CA ILE A 16 4.29 -16.69 4.78
C ILE A 16 5.19 -16.65 3.56
N GLN A 17 5.18 -15.55 2.81
CA GLN A 17 5.77 -15.52 1.47
C GLN A 17 7.30 -15.64 1.47
N ARG A 18 7.98 -14.98 2.41
CA ARG A 18 9.45 -15.08 2.54
C ARG A 18 9.89 -16.43 3.10
N VAL A 19 9.13 -16.99 4.03
CA VAL A 19 9.39 -18.33 4.58
C VAL A 19 9.28 -19.39 3.49
N THR A 20 8.21 -19.36 2.68
CA THR A 20 8.01 -20.35 1.61
C THR A 20 8.98 -20.17 0.45
N THR A 21 9.48 -18.95 0.19
CA THR A 21 10.38 -18.67 -0.94
C THR A 21 11.86 -18.86 -0.61
N TYR A 22 12.32 -18.46 0.59
CA TYR A 22 13.75 -18.38 0.92
C TYR A 22 14.21 -19.35 2.00
N ILE A 23 13.31 -20.05 2.70
CA ILE A 23 13.68 -21.05 3.72
C ILE A 23 13.32 -22.45 3.20
N PRO A 24 14.19 -23.06 2.37
CA PRO A 24 13.90 -24.33 1.70
C PRO A 24 13.70 -25.51 2.68
N GLN A 25 14.18 -25.42 3.91
CA GLN A 25 14.06 -26.48 4.92
C GLN A 25 12.61 -26.72 5.36
N PHE A 26 11.76 -25.69 5.38
CA PHE A 26 10.33 -25.82 5.73
C PHE A 26 9.45 -26.13 4.52
N CYS A 27 10.03 -26.06 3.32
CA CYS A 27 9.34 -26.21 2.06
C CYS A 27 8.61 -27.55 1.90
N PRO A 28 9.19 -28.73 2.24
CA PRO A 28 8.50 -30.02 2.08
C PRO A 28 7.23 -30.13 2.93
N PHE A 29 7.30 -29.65 4.18
CA PHE A 29 6.19 -29.65 5.11
C PHE A 29 5.10 -28.66 4.69
N LEU A 30 5.47 -27.41 4.38
CA LEU A 30 4.52 -26.37 3.98
C LEU A 30 3.89 -26.65 2.62
N TYR A 31 4.64 -27.22 1.67
CA TYR A 31 4.13 -27.58 0.35
C TYR A 31 3.05 -28.67 0.48
N SER A 32 3.34 -29.74 1.23
CA SER A 32 2.36 -30.80 1.48
C SER A 32 1.15 -30.30 2.26
N ALA A 33 1.35 -29.40 3.23
CA ALA A 33 0.24 -28.77 3.95
C ALA A 33 -0.64 -27.91 3.04
N PHE A 34 -0.06 -27.16 2.10
CA PHE A 34 -0.81 -26.29 1.19
C PHE A 34 -1.52 -27.07 0.08
N GLU A 35 -0.97 -28.22 -0.32
CA GLU A 35 -1.61 -29.15 -1.24
C GLU A 35 -2.80 -29.87 -0.58
N ASN A 36 -2.63 -30.34 0.66
CA ASN A 36 -3.70 -30.98 1.43
C ASN A 36 -4.82 -30.01 1.86
N TYR A 37 -4.45 -28.80 2.28
CA TYR A 37 -5.38 -27.77 2.74
C TYR A 37 -5.47 -26.60 1.74
N GLY A 38 -5.91 -26.88 0.51
CA GLY A 38 -6.00 -25.89 -0.58
C GLY A 38 -6.87 -24.64 -0.31
N PHE A 39 -7.68 -24.64 0.74
CA PHE A 39 -8.44 -23.47 1.20
C PHE A 39 -7.54 -22.38 1.81
N ILE A 40 -6.52 -22.77 2.59
CA ILE A 40 -5.58 -21.85 3.26
C ILE A 40 -4.82 -20.99 2.24
N PRO A 41 -4.16 -21.56 1.19
CA PRO A 41 -3.49 -20.78 0.18
C PRO A 41 -4.40 -19.87 -0.61
N ASN A 42 -5.65 -20.29 -0.85
CA ASN A 42 -6.59 -19.46 -1.57
C ASN A 42 -7.00 -18.22 -0.78
N ILE A 43 -7.25 -18.35 0.53
CA ILE A 43 -7.60 -17.21 1.40
C ILE A 43 -6.44 -16.21 1.46
N TYR A 44 -5.23 -16.64 1.83
CA TYR A 44 -4.16 -15.67 2.03
C TYR A 44 -3.74 -15.03 0.72
N PHE A 45 -3.74 -15.76 -0.40
CA PHE A 45 -3.46 -15.20 -1.73
C PHE A 45 -4.49 -14.14 -2.12
N THR A 46 -5.77 -14.39 -1.83
CA THR A 46 -6.85 -13.44 -2.09
C THR A 46 -6.69 -12.18 -1.23
N ILE A 47 -6.47 -12.33 0.09
CA ILE A 47 -6.28 -11.20 1.01
C ILE A 47 -5.06 -10.36 0.61
N TYR A 48 -3.95 -11.01 0.28
CA TYR A 48 -2.72 -10.34 -0.12
C TYR A 48 -2.93 -9.46 -1.37
N ASN A 49 -3.53 -10.04 -2.41
CA ASN A 49 -3.80 -9.33 -3.66
C ASN A 49 -4.89 -8.26 -3.51
N TYR A 50 -5.86 -8.47 -2.63
CA TYR A 50 -6.85 -7.46 -2.25
C TYR A 50 -6.17 -6.23 -1.64
N MET A 51 -5.32 -6.43 -0.63
CA MET A 51 -4.62 -5.33 0.03
C MET A 51 -3.68 -4.59 -0.93
N ARG A 52 -3.06 -5.33 -1.86
CA ARG A 52 -2.21 -4.74 -2.91
C ARG A 52 -3.00 -3.82 -3.84
N ALA A 53 -4.16 -4.27 -4.31
CA ALA A 53 -5.04 -3.45 -5.12
C ALA A 53 -5.60 -2.26 -4.33
N ALA A 54 -6.03 -2.46 -3.08
CA ALA A 54 -6.51 -1.39 -2.21
C ALA A 54 -5.46 -0.28 -2.01
N LYS A 55 -4.19 -0.64 -1.82
CA LYS A 55 -3.09 0.33 -1.70
C LYS A 55 -2.96 1.26 -2.90
N SER A 56 -3.11 0.72 -4.12
CA SER A 56 -3.04 1.54 -5.33
C SER A 56 -4.09 2.66 -5.34
N VAL A 57 -5.29 2.37 -4.82
CA VAL A 57 -6.41 3.32 -4.74
C VAL A 57 -6.24 4.28 -3.55
N ILE A 58 -5.78 3.78 -2.41
CA ILE A 58 -5.43 4.60 -1.24
C ILE A 58 -4.39 5.66 -1.61
N GLN A 59 -3.38 5.30 -2.40
CA GLN A 59 -2.35 6.22 -2.89
C GLN A 59 -2.94 7.38 -3.71
N VAL A 60 -3.94 7.11 -4.56
CA VAL A 60 -4.66 8.17 -5.30
C VAL A 60 -5.35 9.12 -4.34
N PHE A 61 -6.14 8.60 -3.39
CA PHE A 61 -6.86 9.46 -2.46
C PHE A 61 -5.91 10.25 -1.55
N LEU A 62 -4.78 9.67 -1.14
CA LEU A 62 -3.75 10.37 -0.36
C LEU A 62 -3.11 11.53 -1.14
N THR A 63 -2.85 11.35 -2.43
CA THR A 63 -2.23 12.41 -3.27
C THR A 63 -3.22 13.51 -3.62
N VAL A 64 -4.48 13.16 -3.90
CA VAL A 64 -5.59 14.12 -4.06
C VAL A 64 -5.87 14.88 -2.77
N ASN A 65 -5.80 14.21 -1.61
CA ASN A 65 -5.95 14.84 -0.30
C ASN A 65 -4.93 15.96 -0.10
N ARG A 66 -3.66 15.67 -0.38
CA ARG A 66 -2.57 16.65 -0.27
C ARG A 66 -2.72 17.80 -1.26
N MET A 67 -3.08 17.51 -2.51
CA MET A 67 -3.37 18.55 -3.50
C MET A 67 -4.48 19.50 -3.02
N THR A 68 -5.52 18.97 -2.38
CA THR A 68 -6.63 19.77 -1.84
C THR A 68 -6.18 20.68 -0.70
N CYS A 69 -5.32 20.19 0.21
CA CYS A 69 -4.74 21.00 1.29
C CYS A 69 -4.02 22.25 0.75
N VAL A 70 -3.24 22.08 -0.32
CA VAL A 70 -2.42 23.16 -0.89
C VAL A 70 -3.25 24.13 -1.73
N ILE A 71 -4.26 23.64 -2.45
CA ILE A 71 -5.11 24.48 -3.32
C ILE A 71 -6.13 25.28 -2.50
N ALA A 72 -6.74 24.66 -1.50
CA ALA A 72 -7.87 25.24 -0.77
C ALA A 72 -7.77 25.00 0.75
N PRO A 73 -6.76 25.58 1.44
CA PRO A 73 -6.54 25.32 2.86
C PRO A 73 -7.74 25.70 3.75
N LEU A 74 -8.46 26.78 3.41
CA LEU A 74 -9.62 27.28 4.18
C LEU A 74 -10.88 26.42 4.01
N ARG A 75 -11.03 25.72 2.89
CA ARG A 75 -12.21 24.89 2.58
C ARG A 75 -11.93 23.39 2.70
N TYR A 76 -10.67 23.01 2.94
CA TYR A 76 -10.21 21.63 3.04
C TYR A 76 -11.10 20.77 3.96
N GLY A 77 -11.35 21.25 5.19
CA GLY A 77 -12.11 20.49 6.18
C GLY A 77 -13.57 20.24 5.78
N GLN A 78 -14.23 21.21 5.13
CA GLN A 78 -15.61 21.06 4.67
C GLN A 78 -15.71 20.10 3.48
N ILE A 79 -14.77 20.20 2.54
CA ILE A 79 -14.71 19.31 1.37
C ILE A 79 -14.50 17.87 1.83
N TRP A 80 -13.43 17.62 2.60
CA TRP A 80 -13.08 16.26 2.98
C TRP A 80 -14.08 15.61 3.93
N ARG A 81 -14.75 16.36 4.80
CA ARG A 81 -15.81 15.79 5.65
C ARG A 81 -16.97 15.18 4.84
N ARG A 82 -17.27 15.70 3.65
CA ARG A 82 -18.27 15.11 2.74
C ARG A 82 -17.67 13.99 1.89
N PHE A 83 -16.41 14.12 1.46
CA PHE A 83 -15.77 13.16 0.55
C PHE A 83 -15.19 11.90 1.23
N ILE A 84 -14.76 11.97 2.50
CA ILE A 84 -14.21 10.83 3.24
C ILE A 84 -15.07 9.55 3.17
N PRO A 85 -16.39 9.57 3.43
CA PRO A 85 -17.19 8.35 3.36
C PRO A 85 -17.20 7.74 1.94
N PHE A 86 -17.25 8.58 0.90
CA PHE A 86 -17.16 8.12 -0.48
C PHE A 86 -15.79 7.52 -0.80
N SER A 87 -14.71 8.15 -0.33
CA SER A 87 -13.35 7.62 -0.49
C SER A 87 -13.19 6.26 0.17
N ILE A 88 -13.72 6.08 1.39
CA ILE A 88 -13.68 4.79 2.11
C ILE A 88 -14.45 3.71 1.33
N LEU A 89 -15.63 4.05 0.79
CA LEU A 89 -16.44 3.14 -0.01
C LEU A 89 -15.69 2.70 -1.27
N ILE A 90 -15.10 3.65 -2.00
CA ILE A 90 -14.34 3.35 -3.23
C ILE A 90 -13.10 2.52 -2.90
N ILE A 91 -12.35 2.84 -1.85
CA ILE A 91 -11.16 2.07 -1.43
C ILE A 91 -11.53 0.62 -1.09
N THR A 92 -12.70 0.42 -0.48
CA THR A 92 -13.15 -0.93 -0.07
C THR A 92 -13.73 -1.72 -1.24
N LEU A 93 -14.47 -1.08 -2.16
CA LEU A 93 -15.13 -1.78 -3.25
C LEU A 93 -14.23 -2.00 -4.48
N SER A 94 -13.35 -1.04 -4.78
CA SER A 94 -12.48 -1.09 -5.96
C SER A 94 -11.59 -2.33 -6.09
N PRO A 95 -11.04 -2.93 -5.01
CA PRO A 95 -10.15 -4.09 -5.14
C PRO A 95 -10.90 -5.34 -5.58
N PHE A 96 -12.21 -5.46 -5.31
CA PHE A 96 -13.03 -6.58 -5.77
C PHE A 96 -13.08 -6.68 -7.29
N LEU A 97 -12.98 -5.56 -8.01
CA LEU A 97 -12.88 -5.53 -9.47
C LEU A 97 -11.58 -6.16 -10.00
N VAL A 98 -10.54 -6.25 -9.16
CA VAL A 98 -9.25 -6.85 -9.51
C VAL A 98 -9.19 -8.31 -9.07
N ILE A 99 -9.72 -8.64 -7.88
CA ILE A 99 -9.55 -9.97 -7.27
C ILE A 99 -10.64 -10.97 -7.62
N TRP A 100 -11.77 -10.58 -8.23
CA TRP A 100 -12.89 -11.51 -8.54
C TRP A 100 -12.43 -12.75 -9.30
N ASN A 101 -11.48 -12.59 -10.23
CA ASN A 101 -10.95 -13.70 -11.00
C ASN A 101 -10.12 -14.68 -10.14
N VAL A 102 -9.46 -14.18 -9.10
CA VAL A 102 -8.69 -14.99 -8.15
C VAL A 102 -9.62 -15.76 -7.22
N ILE A 103 -10.70 -15.13 -6.75
CA ILE A 103 -11.69 -15.76 -5.85
C ILE A 103 -12.27 -17.05 -6.47
N ILE A 104 -12.50 -17.05 -7.78
CA ILE A 104 -13.10 -18.19 -8.50
C ILE A 104 -12.03 -19.22 -8.93
N SER A 105 -10.75 -18.84 -8.90
CA SER A 105 -9.65 -19.67 -9.39
C SER A 105 -9.04 -20.53 -8.27
N THR A 106 -8.47 -21.67 -8.66
CA THR A 106 -7.71 -22.53 -7.74
C THR A 106 -6.26 -22.06 -7.67
N THR A 107 -5.75 -21.86 -6.46
CA THR A 107 -4.33 -21.53 -6.22
C THR A 107 -3.50 -22.79 -6.08
N PHE A 108 -2.30 -22.81 -6.67
CA PHE A 108 -1.35 -23.91 -6.59
C PHE A 108 0.07 -23.40 -6.33
N PRO A 109 0.90 -24.15 -5.59
CA PRO A 109 2.29 -23.79 -5.36
C PRO A 109 3.14 -24.01 -6.62
N VAL A 110 4.08 -23.10 -6.90
CA VAL A 110 5.05 -23.16 -7.99
C VAL A 110 6.45 -22.98 -7.40
N SER A 111 7.36 -23.89 -7.73
CA SER A 111 8.73 -23.87 -7.21
C SER A 111 9.55 -22.70 -7.78
N ILE A 112 10.12 -21.87 -6.91
CA ILE A 112 11.02 -20.76 -7.27
C ILE A 112 12.12 -20.66 -6.19
N PHE A 113 13.39 -20.45 -6.59
CA PHE A 113 14.54 -20.26 -5.69
C PHE A 113 14.80 -21.40 -4.67
N GLY A 114 14.38 -22.63 -4.97
CA GLY A 114 14.43 -23.75 -4.01
C GLY A 114 13.31 -23.75 -2.97
N GLY A 115 12.46 -22.72 -2.97
CA GLY A 115 11.18 -22.62 -2.25
C GLY A 115 9.98 -22.82 -3.19
N PHE A 116 8.79 -22.36 -2.76
CA PHE A 116 7.62 -22.18 -3.62
C PHE A 116 6.91 -20.85 -3.39
N THR A 117 6.31 -20.32 -4.46
CA THR A 117 5.34 -19.21 -4.45
C THR A 117 3.96 -19.74 -4.84
N LEU A 118 2.91 -18.93 -4.71
CA LEU A 118 1.61 -19.29 -5.25
C LEU A 118 1.38 -18.75 -6.65
N ALA A 119 0.89 -19.61 -7.52
CA ALA A 119 0.22 -19.25 -8.75
C ALA A 119 -1.27 -19.62 -8.66
N TYR A 120 -2.04 -19.22 -9.66
CA TYR A 120 -3.46 -19.56 -9.77
C TYR A 120 -3.77 -20.01 -11.19
N THR A 121 -4.71 -20.95 -11.31
CA THR A 121 -5.20 -21.42 -12.60
C THR A 121 -6.15 -20.39 -13.18
N LYS A 122 -5.80 -19.79 -14.31
CA LYS A 122 -6.65 -18.79 -14.98
C LYS A 122 -7.92 -19.46 -15.51
N ARG A 123 -9.05 -19.29 -14.81
CA ARG A 123 -10.36 -19.76 -15.29
C ARG A 123 -10.85 -18.97 -16.51
N VAL A 124 -10.48 -17.69 -16.57
CA VAL A 124 -10.77 -16.79 -17.70
C VAL A 124 -9.45 -16.36 -18.33
N ARG A 125 -9.19 -16.79 -19.59
CA ARG A 125 -7.87 -16.63 -20.24
C ARG A 125 -7.47 -15.16 -20.48
N TRP A 126 -8.44 -14.27 -20.72
CA TRP A 126 -8.19 -12.84 -20.98
C TRP A 126 -8.06 -11.99 -19.70
N ALA A 127 -8.65 -12.46 -18.61
CA ALA A 127 -8.65 -11.80 -17.31
C ALA A 127 -7.48 -12.32 -16.49
N SER A 128 -6.32 -11.65 -16.52
CA SER A 128 -5.20 -12.01 -15.65
C SER A 128 -5.07 -11.03 -14.49
N LEU A 129 -4.83 -11.55 -13.29
CA LEU A 129 -4.59 -10.76 -12.07
C LEU A 129 -3.47 -9.73 -12.29
N SER A 130 -2.38 -10.12 -12.93
CA SER A 130 -1.24 -9.23 -13.18
C SER A 130 -1.62 -8.07 -14.10
N LEU A 131 -2.44 -8.32 -15.13
CA LEU A 131 -2.95 -7.27 -16.02
C LEU A 131 -3.88 -6.30 -15.27
N PHE A 132 -4.87 -6.78 -14.51
CA PHE A 132 -5.76 -5.89 -13.76
C PHE A 132 -5.02 -5.07 -12.70
N GLN A 133 -4.11 -5.69 -11.96
CA GLN A 133 -3.25 -4.98 -11.01
C GLN A 133 -2.42 -3.91 -11.70
N MET A 134 -1.85 -4.23 -12.86
CA MET A 134 -1.06 -3.29 -13.63
C MET A 134 -1.91 -2.12 -14.16
N THR A 135 -3.11 -2.37 -14.69
CA THR A 135 -4.03 -1.29 -15.12
C THR A 135 -4.36 -0.35 -13.97
N PHE A 136 -4.71 -0.90 -12.80
CA PHE A 136 -4.98 -0.09 -11.59
C PHE A 136 -3.75 0.71 -11.15
N MET A 137 -2.57 0.10 -11.17
CA MET A 137 -1.32 0.78 -10.82
C MET A 137 -0.99 1.90 -11.80
N ILE A 138 -1.15 1.71 -13.11
CA ILE A 138 -0.88 2.74 -14.11
C ILE A 138 -1.85 3.92 -13.96
N ILE A 139 -3.14 3.66 -13.83
CA ILE A 139 -4.15 4.72 -13.61
C ILE A 139 -3.82 5.50 -12.33
N SER A 140 -3.53 4.79 -11.24
CA SER A 140 -3.14 5.40 -9.97
C SER A 140 -1.88 6.25 -10.10
N LEU A 141 -0.89 5.77 -10.87
CA LEU A 141 0.36 6.47 -11.11
C LEU A 141 0.15 7.76 -11.91
N VAL A 142 -0.63 7.73 -12.98
CA VAL A 142 -0.93 8.92 -13.79
C VAL A 142 -1.59 10.00 -12.94
N ILE A 143 -2.60 9.62 -12.14
CA ILE A 143 -3.27 10.57 -11.23
C ILE A 143 -2.29 11.09 -10.17
N THR A 144 -1.45 10.21 -9.62
CA THR A 144 -0.44 10.59 -8.61
C THR A 144 0.58 11.58 -9.16
N VAL A 145 1.09 11.37 -10.38
CA VAL A 145 2.05 12.28 -11.02
C VAL A 145 1.40 13.64 -11.31
N PHE A 146 0.17 13.64 -11.80
CA PHE A 146 -0.57 14.87 -12.09
C PHE A 146 -0.84 15.70 -10.82
N THR A 147 -1.39 15.07 -9.79
CA THR A 147 -1.70 15.71 -8.51
C THR A 147 -0.43 16.20 -7.80
N THR A 148 0.66 15.42 -7.83
CA THR A 148 1.94 15.81 -7.24
C THR A 148 2.54 17.01 -7.96
N SER A 149 2.47 17.06 -9.30
CA SER A 149 2.96 18.19 -10.10
C SER A 149 2.22 19.49 -9.77
N ILE A 150 0.89 19.43 -9.65
CA ILE A 150 0.08 20.60 -9.25
C ILE A 150 0.43 21.07 -7.84
N THR A 151 0.59 20.12 -6.91
CA THR A 151 0.97 20.38 -5.52
C THR A 151 2.31 21.11 -5.46
N LEU A 152 3.33 20.61 -6.18
CA LEU A 152 4.65 21.22 -6.32
C LEU A 152 4.59 22.65 -6.86
N PHE A 153 3.79 22.86 -7.91
CA PHE A 153 3.65 24.18 -8.55
C PHE A 153 3.03 25.20 -7.59
N LYS A 154 1.97 24.82 -6.88
CA LYS A 154 1.28 25.71 -5.93
C LYS A 154 2.09 25.94 -4.66
N MET A 155 2.83 24.96 -4.16
CA MET A 155 3.70 25.12 -2.99
C MET A 155 4.80 26.17 -3.19
N ARG A 156 5.27 26.41 -4.43
CA ARG A 156 6.23 27.49 -4.71
C ARG A 156 5.69 28.88 -4.35
N LYS A 157 4.37 29.05 -4.36
CA LYS A 157 3.67 30.32 -4.11
C LYS A 157 3.20 30.49 -2.65
N LEU A 158 3.42 29.50 -1.77
CA LEU A 158 3.01 29.57 -0.37
C LEU A 158 4.03 30.29 0.53
N GLU A 159 3.51 30.88 1.59
CA GLU A 159 4.25 31.62 2.62
C GLU A 159 5.20 30.70 3.42
N ASN A 160 6.35 31.24 3.87
CA ASN A 160 7.48 30.46 4.37
C ASN A 160 7.19 29.61 5.62
N ARG A 161 6.19 29.94 6.44
CA ARG A 161 5.86 29.15 7.65
C ARG A 161 5.09 27.86 7.36
N LEU A 162 4.07 27.91 6.49
CA LEU A 162 3.37 26.70 6.03
C LEU A 162 4.29 25.82 5.16
N LYS A 163 5.19 26.46 4.41
CA LYS A 163 6.10 25.80 3.48
C LYS A 163 6.97 24.72 4.12
N SER A 164 7.39 24.87 5.38
CA SER A 164 8.28 23.89 6.04
C SER A 164 7.58 22.56 6.34
N SER A 165 6.40 22.61 6.98
CA SER A 165 5.61 21.40 7.29
C SER A 165 5.12 20.71 6.02
N GLU A 166 4.65 21.49 5.06
CA GLU A 166 4.19 21.01 3.75
C GLU A 166 5.33 20.40 2.93
N ARG A 167 6.55 20.93 3.01
CA ARG A 167 7.72 20.40 2.29
C ARG A 167 8.09 18.98 2.72
N THR A 168 8.09 18.69 4.02
CA THR A 168 8.37 17.32 4.52
C THR A 168 7.30 16.34 4.04
N LEU A 169 6.03 16.76 4.08
CA LEU A 169 4.89 15.95 3.62
C LEU A 169 4.94 15.72 2.09
N CYS A 170 5.40 16.72 1.34
CA CYS A 170 5.63 16.63 -0.09
C CYS A 170 6.81 15.70 -0.43
N PHE A 171 7.92 15.77 0.31
CA PHE A 171 9.07 14.88 0.10
C PHE A 171 8.71 13.41 0.34
N ALA A 172 7.94 13.16 1.41
CA ALA A 172 7.31 11.88 1.67
C ALA A 172 6.40 11.40 0.54
N SER A 173 5.61 12.30 -0.06
CA SER A 173 4.74 11.99 -1.21
C SER A 173 5.56 11.61 -2.44
N PHE A 174 6.65 12.33 -2.68
CA PHE A 174 7.56 12.07 -3.78
C PHE A 174 8.24 10.71 -3.63
N TYR A 175 8.73 10.39 -2.43
CA TYR A 175 9.29 9.07 -2.13
C TYR A 175 8.27 7.94 -2.38
N MET A 176 7.05 8.07 -1.85
CA MET A 176 6.00 7.07 -2.06
C MET A 176 5.61 6.93 -3.54
N SER A 177 5.61 8.03 -4.29
CA SER A 177 5.33 8.01 -5.74
C SER A 177 6.45 7.34 -6.53
N ALA A 178 7.72 7.56 -6.15
CA ALA A 178 8.87 6.88 -6.75
C ALA A 178 8.87 5.37 -6.46
N ALA A 179 8.55 4.98 -5.23
CA ALA A 179 8.39 3.57 -4.86
C ALA A 179 7.20 2.91 -5.58
N PHE A 180 6.10 3.64 -5.77
CA PHE A 180 4.96 3.15 -6.52
C PHE A 180 5.25 3.04 -8.03
N PHE A 181 6.04 3.97 -8.58
CA PHE A 181 6.54 3.93 -9.95
C PHE A 181 7.42 2.70 -10.19
N SER A 182 8.39 2.43 -9.32
CA SER A 182 9.24 1.24 -9.47
C SER A 182 8.42 -0.04 -9.44
N ALA A 183 7.47 -0.17 -8.50
CA ALA A 183 6.57 -1.31 -8.43
C ALA A 183 5.71 -1.48 -9.70
N ALA A 184 5.20 -0.37 -10.27
CA ALA A 184 4.41 -0.39 -11.50
C ALA A 184 5.23 -0.81 -12.73
N VAL A 185 6.50 -0.41 -12.82
CA VAL A 185 7.41 -0.81 -13.91
C VAL A 185 7.63 -2.32 -13.89
N PHE A 186 7.98 -2.88 -12.73
CA PHE A 186 8.18 -4.33 -12.60
C PHE A 186 6.88 -5.12 -12.82
N GLN A 187 5.75 -4.61 -12.33
CA GLN A 187 4.44 -5.23 -12.59
C GLN A 187 4.08 -5.23 -14.09
N SER A 188 4.42 -4.16 -14.81
CA SER A 188 4.19 -4.06 -16.26
C SER A 188 5.07 -5.02 -17.04
N TYR A 189 6.33 -5.18 -16.61
CA TYR A 189 7.23 -6.18 -17.17
C TYR A 189 6.64 -7.60 -17.06
N PHE A 190 6.15 -7.98 -15.87
CA PHE A 190 5.51 -9.29 -15.63
C PHE A 190 4.19 -9.50 -16.38
N ALA A 191 3.47 -8.42 -16.70
CA ALA A 191 2.20 -8.51 -17.41
C ALA A 191 2.38 -8.72 -18.92
N PHE A 192 3.41 -8.12 -19.53
CA PHE A 192 3.68 -8.21 -20.97
C PHE A 192 4.66 -9.31 -21.34
N PHE A 193 5.74 -9.49 -20.55
CA PHE A 193 6.72 -10.54 -20.78
C PHE A 193 6.24 -11.78 -20.04
N ASN A 194 5.70 -12.73 -20.80
CA ASN A 194 5.12 -13.99 -20.34
C ASN A 194 6.05 -14.72 -19.35
N ILE A 195 5.49 -15.55 -18.45
CA ILE A 195 6.22 -16.30 -17.41
C ILE A 195 7.42 -17.12 -17.97
N ALA A 196 7.36 -17.52 -19.24
CA ALA A 196 8.42 -18.25 -19.94
C ALA A 196 9.68 -17.39 -20.26
N ALA A 197 9.53 -16.07 -20.40
CA ALA A 197 10.65 -15.13 -20.62
C ALA A 197 11.11 -14.44 -19.32
N ALA A 198 10.30 -14.49 -18.25
CA ALA A 198 10.64 -14.04 -16.90
C ALA A 198 11.48 -15.09 -16.12
N SER A 199 12.30 -15.87 -16.84
CA SER A 199 13.19 -16.90 -16.29
C SER A 199 14.42 -16.33 -15.57
N THR A 200 14.50 -15.01 -15.41
CA THR A 200 15.53 -14.40 -14.57
C THR A 200 14.97 -14.24 -13.16
N ASN A 201 15.35 -15.16 -12.27
CA ASN A 201 15.30 -15.04 -10.82
C ASN A 201 15.44 -13.59 -10.31
N LEU A 202 16.34 -12.82 -10.92
CA LEU A 202 16.61 -11.41 -10.64
C LEU A 202 15.37 -10.51 -10.77
N VAL A 203 14.50 -10.70 -11.77
CA VAL A 203 13.31 -9.85 -11.98
C VAL A 203 12.25 -10.13 -10.92
N TYR A 204 12.04 -11.39 -10.54
CA TYR A 204 11.17 -11.74 -9.41
C TYR A 204 11.68 -11.16 -8.09
N PHE A 205 13.00 -11.20 -7.89
CA PHE A 205 13.63 -10.59 -6.73
C PHE A 205 13.45 -9.06 -6.71
N LEU A 206 13.72 -8.38 -7.83
CA LEU A 206 13.58 -6.92 -7.94
C LEU A 206 12.13 -6.46 -7.79
N GLN A 207 11.17 -7.20 -8.33
CA GLN A 207 9.76 -6.91 -8.13
C GLN A 207 9.38 -7.04 -6.65
N SER A 208 9.79 -8.13 -6.00
CA SER A 208 9.53 -8.36 -4.58
C SER A 208 10.16 -7.25 -3.73
N PHE A 209 11.39 -6.84 -4.07
CA PHE A 209 12.08 -5.72 -3.42
C PHE A 209 11.35 -4.39 -3.62
N ALA A 210 10.86 -4.09 -4.83
CA ALA A 210 10.09 -2.87 -5.08
C ALA A 210 8.80 -2.81 -4.25
N TYR A 211 8.11 -3.95 -4.10
CA TYR A 211 6.95 -4.06 -3.22
C TYR A 211 7.33 -3.95 -1.73
N ASP A 212 8.48 -4.45 -1.30
CA ASP A 212 8.95 -4.26 0.08
C ASP A 212 9.21 -2.79 0.37
N VAL A 213 9.88 -2.07 -0.53
CA VAL A 213 10.15 -0.63 -0.40
C VAL A 213 8.83 0.13 -0.29
N LEU A 214 7.80 -0.25 -1.05
CA LEU A 214 6.46 0.34 -0.95
C LEU A 214 5.77 -0.01 0.38
N ASN A 215 5.84 -1.28 0.80
CA ASN A 215 5.13 -1.81 1.96
C ASN A 215 5.71 -1.35 3.29
N VAL A 216 7.04 -1.29 3.39
CA VAL A 216 7.79 -0.82 4.55
C VAL A 216 7.94 0.71 4.52
N GLY A 217 8.07 1.29 3.32
CA GLY A 217 8.19 2.73 3.13
C GLY A 217 6.98 3.53 3.59
N SER A 218 5.75 3.06 3.32
CA SER A 218 4.51 3.77 3.73
C SER A 218 4.42 4.01 5.26
N PRO A 219 4.59 2.98 6.12
CA PRO A 219 4.59 3.16 7.57
C PRO A 219 5.72 4.06 8.08
N ILE A 220 6.93 3.89 7.56
CA ILE A 220 8.09 4.72 7.96
C ILE A 220 7.83 6.18 7.62
N VAL A 221 7.39 6.45 6.40
CA VAL A 221 7.05 7.79 5.93
C VAL A 221 5.92 8.41 6.76
N MET A 222 4.92 7.63 7.15
CA MET A 222 3.81 8.09 8.00
C MET A 222 4.28 8.44 9.43
N ILE A 223 5.13 7.62 10.04
CA ILE A 223 5.79 7.96 11.30
C ILE A 223 6.65 9.20 11.10
N LEU A 224 7.34 9.35 9.98
CA LEU A 224 8.18 10.53 9.75
C LEU A 224 7.37 11.84 9.56
N ILE A 225 6.12 11.77 9.14
CA ILE A 225 5.28 12.97 8.93
C ILE A 225 4.51 13.36 10.20
N SER A 226 3.97 12.38 10.93
CA SER A 226 3.07 12.67 12.05
C SER A 226 3.83 12.85 13.36
N GLY A 227 4.00 14.10 13.80
CA GLY A 227 4.58 14.41 15.12
C GLY A 227 3.79 13.81 16.28
N GLN A 228 2.45 13.73 16.16
CA GLN A 228 1.61 13.08 17.17
C GLN A 228 1.83 11.55 17.21
N LEU A 229 1.98 10.90 16.05
CA LEU A 229 2.27 9.47 15.99
C LEU A 229 3.69 9.16 16.48
N ARG A 230 4.68 10.00 16.15
CA ARG A 230 6.05 9.90 16.69
C ARG A 230 6.06 9.97 18.21
N TYR A 231 5.30 10.89 18.80
CA TYR A 231 5.23 11.05 20.25
C TYR A 231 4.59 9.84 20.95
N HIS A 232 3.57 9.23 20.33
CA HIS A 232 2.92 8.02 20.85
C HIS A 232 3.75 6.74 20.68
N VAL A 233 4.56 6.63 19.62
CA VAL A 233 5.39 5.44 19.34
C VAL A 233 6.79 5.55 19.96
N ILE A 234 7.34 6.76 20.06
CA ILE A 234 8.65 7.06 20.63
C ILE A 234 8.43 8.13 21.72
N PRO A 235 8.29 7.74 23.01
CA PRO A 235 8.00 8.67 24.10
C PRO A 235 9.27 9.45 24.50
N VAL A 236 9.81 10.26 23.59
CA VAL A 236 10.89 11.19 23.89
C VAL A 236 10.25 12.51 24.33
N LYS A 237 10.40 12.83 25.63
CA LYS A 237 9.81 14.02 26.31
C LYS A 237 10.13 15.36 25.63
N GLN A 238 11.12 15.42 24.74
CA GLN A 238 11.55 16.65 24.04
C GLN A 238 10.73 16.98 22.78
N MET A 239 9.83 16.09 22.32
CA MET A 239 9.01 16.28 21.10
C MET A 239 7.53 16.59 21.38
N ALA A 240 7.22 17.20 22.53
CA ALA A 240 5.86 17.62 22.84
C ALA A 240 5.39 18.75 21.86
N PRO A 241 4.19 18.65 21.28
CA PRO A 241 3.65 19.71 20.41
C PRO A 241 3.49 21.02 21.20
N LYS A 242 4.18 22.07 20.77
CA LYS A 242 4.20 23.38 21.47
C LYS A 242 2.88 24.18 21.44
N HIS A 243 1.78 23.62 20.92
CA HIS A 243 0.48 24.32 20.91
C HIS A 243 -0.74 23.41 20.65
N SER A 244 -0.79 22.24 21.28
CA SER A 244 -2.07 21.52 21.41
C SER A 244 -2.40 21.44 22.89
N THR A 245 -3.35 22.29 23.30
CA THR A 245 -4.14 22.09 24.52
C THR A 245 -4.68 20.66 24.48
N VAL A 246 -3.99 19.77 25.18
CA VAL A 246 -4.52 18.48 25.59
C VAL A 246 -5.63 18.84 26.57
N VAL A 247 -6.87 18.90 26.09
CA VAL A 247 -8.02 18.82 26.99
C VAL A 247 -8.00 17.39 27.51
N SER A 248 -7.38 17.21 28.67
CA SER A 248 -7.48 16.00 29.45
C SER A 248 -8.95 15.83 29.82
N VAL A 249 -9.66 14.91 29.16
CA VAL A 249 -10.95 14.44 29.66
C VAL A 249 -10.63 13.50 30.82
N SER A 250 -10.31 14.09 31.96
CA SER A 250 -10.20 13.42 33.25
C SER A 250 -10.87 14.31 34.29
N SER A 251 -11.89 13.74 34.95
CA SER A 251 -12.74 14.28 36.02
C SER A 251 -14.07 14.93 35.59
N VAL A 252 -15.07 14.09 35.29
CA VAL A 252 -16.44 14.38 35.76
C VAL A 252 -16.61 13.59 37.06
N SER A 253 -16.26 14.23 38.16
CA SER A 253 -16.65 13.81 39.50
C SER A 253 -18.17 13.89 39.59
N ARG A 254 -18.85 12.78 39.89
CA ARG A 254 -20.25 12.77 40.30
C ARG A 254 -20.35 13.52 41.62
N LYS A 255 -21.07 14.64 41.63
CA LYS A 255 -21.74 15.13 42.83
C LYS A 255 -23.19 14.67 42.76
N VAL A 256 -23.56 13.78 43.67
CA VAL A 256 -24.88 13.75 44.32
C VAL A 256 -24.58 13.87 45.81
#